data_AF-A0AA37X0D4-F1
#
_entry.id   AF-A0AA37X0D4-F1
#
_cell.length_a   1.000
_cell.length_b   1.000
_cell.length_c   1.000
_cell.angle_alpha   90.00
_cell.angle_beta   90.00
_cell.angle_gamma   90.00
#
_symmetry.space_group_name_H-M   'P 1'
#
loop_
_entity.id
_entity.type
_entity.pdbx_description
1 polymer ?
#
loop_
_entity_poly.entity_id
_entity_poly.type
_entity_poly.pdbx_seq_one_letter_code
_entity_poly.pdbx_strand_id
1 'polypeptide(L)'
;MVQGWLNAASDRALLAASVGNDPSLADVIRMVHPKPESPARAAFYAWLIGKPADAAALPQVVQDWLAFRAGATAEVPDVPFQMLTDLPLTAEQWGQIARKGSWQMLRQNLNTFDRQGAFAVPGMAEHVAAVLRDPARVKAARVLPYQLMATLKAVSAGVNPLLRDALHDAMELAVSNVPVLQGAVAVCPDVSGSMSSPVTGMRKGATSAVRCIDVAALVSAAVLRANPAALVLPFEVTVRACVLEPRDTVLTNAAKLAALGGGGTNCSAPLAWLNAAKTAPDLVVFVSDNQSWVDANHAAQATGMMAEWAKLKARNPRAKLVCIDIQPYGTTQAQEREDVLNIGGFSDVVFDQIAAFARGEMEADHWVGQIEATPL
;
A
#
# COMPACT_ATOMS: atom_id res chain seq x y z
N MET A 1 -7.35 -29.91 -9.37
CA MET A 1 -6.69 -28.60 -9.19
C MET A 1 -5.81 -28.60 -7.93
N VAL A 2 -6.36 -28.76 -6.72
CA VAL A 2 -5.59 -28.71 -5.45
C VAL A 2 -4.50 -29.79 -5.33
N GLN A 3 -4.79 -31.06 -5.66
CA GLN A 3 -3.77 -32.12 -5.67
C GLN A 3 -2.60 -31.82 -6.62
N GLY A 4 -2.90 -31.26 -7.80
CA GLY A 4 -1.88 -30.90 -8.78
C GLY A 4 -0.96 -29.80 -8.25
N TRP A 5 -1.52 -28.80 -7.56
CA TRP A 5 -0.73 -27.78 -6.88
C TRP A 5 0.14 -28.38 -5.78
N LEU A 6 -0.40 -29.23 -4.90
CA LEU A 6 0.36 -29.85 -3.81
C LEU A 6 1.59 -30.62 -4.31
N ASN A 7 1.43 -31.38 -5.40
CA ASN A 7 2.52 -32.17 -5.97
C ASN A 7 3.58 -31.30 -6.66
N ALA A 8 3.16 -30.25 -7.38
CA ALA A 8 4.06 -29.35 -8.09
C ALA A 8 4.71 -28.27 -7.20
N ALA A 9 4.12 -27.96 -6.04
CA ALA A 9 4.59 -26.92 -5.14
C ALA A 9 6.00 -27.23 -4.59
N SER A 10 6.88 -26.22 -4.57
CA SER A 10 8.19 -26.38 -3.93
C SER A 10 8.05 -26.64 -2.42
N ASP A 11 9.09 -27.20 -1.80
CA ASP A 11 9.06 -27.44 -0.35
C ASP A 11 8.87 -26.15 0.46
N ARG A 12 9.46 -25.05 -0.02
CA ARG A 12 9.25 -23.71 0.55
C ARG A 12 7.80 -23.26 0.44
N ALA A 13 7.14 -23.48 -0.69
CA ALA A 13 5.74 -23.11 -0.89
C ALA A 13 4.80 -23.91 0.03
N LEU A 14 5.06 -25.20 0.22
CA LEU A 14 4.31 -26.01 1.17
C LEU A 14 4.54 -25.57 2.63
N LEU A 15 5.78 -25.24 3.02
CA LEU A 15 6.05 -24.66 4.34
C LEU A 15 5.37 -23.31 4.55
N ALA A 16 5.36 -22.44 3.54
CA ALA A 16 4.64 -21.16 3.63
C ALA A 16 3.14 -21.38 3.82
N ALA A 17 2.55 -22.34 3.11
CA ALA A 17 1.14 -22.70 3.25
C ALA A 17 0.81 -23.37 4.59
N SER A 18 1.79 -23.96 5.31
CA SER A 18 1.56 -24.63 6.59
C SER A 18 1.38 -23.68 7.79
N VAL A 19 1.60 -22.38 7.61
CA VAL A 19 1.44 -21.37 8.68
C VAL A 19 -0.05 -21.03 8.94
N GLY A 20 -0.94 -21.28 8.00
CA GLY A 20 -2.39 -21.00 8.12
C GLY A 20 -3.18 -22.12 8.81
N ASN A 21 -4.32 -21.75 9.43
CA ASN A 21 -5.12 -22.67 10.26
C ASN A 21 -6.55 -22.97 9.76
N ASP A 22 -7.14 -22.15 8.89
CA ASP A 22 -8.57 -22.31 8.51
C ASP A 22 -8.82 -22.17 6.99
N PRO A 23 -8.93 -23.29 6.24
CA PRO A 23 -8.52 -24.64 6.64
C PRO A 23 -6.98 -24.74 6.73
N SER A 24 -6.47 -25.57 7.64
CA SER A 24 -5.04 -25.82 7.71
C SER A 24 -4.57 -26.63 6.49
N LEU A 25 -3.29 -26.48 6.11
CA LEU A 25 -2.71 -27.32 5.05
C LEU A 25 -2.82 -28.82 5.38
N ALA A 26 -2.74 -29.17 6.67
CA ALA A 26 -2.91 -30.54 7.13
C ALA A 26 -4.32 -31.08 6.80
N ASP A 27 -5.35 -30.27 6.99
CA ASP A 27 -6.73 -30.66 6.68
C ASP A 27 -6.96 -30.79 5.18
N VAL A 28 -6.39 -29.88 4.39
CA VAL A 28 -6.42 -29.97 2.92
C VAL A 28 -5.76 -31.28 2.46
N ILE A 29 -4.59 -31.62 2.99
CA ILE A 29 -3.88 -32.87 2.65
C ILE A 29 -4.71 -34.10 3.05
N ARG A 30 -5.31 -34.10 4.26
CA ARG A 30 -6.21 -35.19 4.71
C ARG A 30 -7.46 -35.32 3.85
N MET A 31 -7.99 -34.22 3.34
CA MET A 31 -9.19 -34.24 2.50
C MET A 31 -8.89 -34.74 1.09
N VAL A 32 -7.82 -34.25 0.47
CA VAL A 32 -7.55 -34.53 -0.94
C VAL A 32 -6.64 -35.72 -1.17
N HIS A 33 -5.94 -36.24 -0.15
CA HIS A 33 -5.06 -37.40 -0.26
C HIS A 33 -4.09 -37.34 -1.47
N PRO A 34 -3.19 -36.34 -1.52
CA PRO A 34 -2.25 -36.23 -2.64
C PRO A 34 -1.34 -37.46 -2.69
N LYS A 35 -1.06 -37.95 -3.91
CA LYS A 35 -0.12 -39.05 -4.12
C LYS A 35 1.29 -38.47 -4.25
N PRO A 36 2.20 -38.69 -3.28
CA PRO A 36 3.56 -38.18 -3.36
C PRO A 36 4.35 -38.86 -4.48
N GLU A 37 5.16 -38.07 -5.20
CA GLU A 37 5.98 -38.55 -6.33
C GLU A 37 7.36 -39.05 -5.89
N SER A 38 7.78 -38.75 -4.66
CA SER A 38 9.07 -39.15 -4.11
C SER A 38 8.95 -39.57 -2.63
N PRO A 39 9.90 -40.38 -2.12
CA PRO A 39 9.98 -40.71 -0.69
C PRO A 39 10.07 -39.46 0.19
N ALA A 40 10.82 -38.44 -0.26
CA ALA A 40 10.95 -37.19 0.48
C ALA A 40 9.62 -36.43 0.57
N ARG A 41 8.84 -36.38 -0.51
CA ARG A 41 7.51 -35.78 -0.49
C ARG A 41 6.56 -36.57 0.40
N ALA A 42 6.64 -37.89 0.39
CA ALA A 42 5.83 -38.75 1.25
C ALA A 42 6.12 -38.47 2.73
N ALA A 43 7.40 -38.38 3.11
CA ALA A 43 7.83 -38.01 4.44
C ALA A 43 7.35 -36.59 4.82
N PHE A 44 7.44 -35.63 3.90
CA PHE A 44 7.01 -34.27 4.15
C PHE A 44 5.49 -34.16 4.37
N TYR A 45 4.67 -34.81 3.54
CA TYR A 45 3.22 -34.86 3.76
C TYR A 45 2.87 -35.54 5.08
N ALA A 46 3.53 -36.64 5.43
CA ALA A 46 3.35 -37.30 6.72
C ALA A 46 3.66 -36.35 7.89
N TRP A 47 4.77 -35.62 7.81
CA TRP A 47 5.15 -34.61 8.81
C TRP A 47 4.11 -33.48 8.92
N LEU A 48 3.65 -32.91 7.80
CA LEU A 48 2.66 -31.84 7.77
C LEU A 48 1.33 -32.22 8.43
N ILE A 49 0.90 -33.49 8.31
CA ILE A 49 -0.35 -33.97 8.92
C ILE A 49 -0.16 -34.54 10.33
N GLY A 50 1.04 -34.44 10.91
CA GLY A 50 1.37 -34.92 12.25
C GLY A 50 1.55 -36.45 12.36
N LYS A 51 1.79 -37.16 11.25
CA LYS A 51 2.16 -38.57 11.27
C LYS A 51 3.68 -38.75 11.43
N PRO A 52 4.14 -39.90 11.96
CA PRO A 52 5.56 -40.24 11.97
C PRO A 52 6.15 -40.17 10.56
N ALA A 53 7.29 -39.52 10.43
CA ALA A 53 8.05 -39.41 9.20
C ALA A 53 9.53 -39.70 9.50
N ASP A 54 10.22 -40.34 8.57
CA ASP A 54 11.67 -40.51 8.66
C ASP A 54 12.35 -39.14 8.51
N ALA A 55 13.03 -38.69 9.56
CA ALA A 55 13.71 -37.40 9.59
C ALA A 55 14.77 -37.28 8.50
N ALA A 56 15.46 -38.37 8.15
CA ALA A 56 16.49 -38.35 7.10
C ALA A 56 15.89 -38.20 5.69
N ALA A 57 14.62 -38.57 5.51
CA ALA A 57 13.91 -38.44 4.26
C ALA A 57 13.22 -37.06 4.11
N LEU A 58 13.14 -36.25 5.17
CA LEU A 58 12.51 -34.93 5.09
C LEU A 58 13.30 -33.98 4.18
N PRO A 59 12.64 -32.99 3.55
CA PRO A 59 13.35 -31.93 2.84
C PRO A 59 14.38 -31.23 3.73
N GLN A 60 15.52 -30.82 3.16
CA GLN A 60 16.63 -30.21 3.91
C GLN A 60 16.17 -29.03 4.79
N VAL A 61 15.31 -28.16 4.25
CA VAL A 61 14.74 -27.03 5.00
C VAL A 61 13.96 -27.45 6.26
N VAL A 62 13.30 -28.61 6.24
CA VAL A 62 12.60 -29.16 7.41
C VAL A 62 13.60 -29.77 8.39
N GLN A 63 14.65 -30.44 7.90
CA GLN A 63 15.73 -30.95 8.75
C GLN A 63 16.45 -29.81 9.49
N ASP A 64 16.80 -28.73 8.78
CA ASP A 64 17.44 -27.54 9.35
C ASP A 64 16.54 -26.89 10.39
N TRP A 65 15.22 -26.80 10.11
CA TRP A 65 14.22 -26.33 11.05
C TRP A 65 14.16 -27.15 12.34
N LEU A 66 14.13 -28.47 12.22
CA LEU A 66 14.10 -29.38 13.36
C LEU A 66 15.41 -29.29 14.18
N ALA A 67 16.57 -29.23 13.51
CA ALA A 67 17.87 -29.06 14.16
C ALA A 67 17.96 -27.72 14.91
N PHE A 68 17.50 -26.64 14.29
CA PHE A 68 17.45 -25.31 14.90
C PHE A 68 16.55 -25.29 16.13
N ARG A 69 15.32 -25.84 16.02
CA ARG A 69 14.39 -25.95 17.16
C ARG A 69 14.92 -26.79 18.31
N ALA A 70 15.71 -27.82 18.01
CA ALA A 70 16.35 -28.66 19.01
C ALA A 70 17.58 -27.99 19.67
N GLY A 71 17.99 -26.80 19.20
CA GLY A 71 19.20 -26.13 19.66
C GLY A 71 20.50 -26.76 19.15
N ALA A 72 20.43 -27.62 18.14
CA ALA A 72 21.59 -28.29 17.55
C ALA A 72 22.40 -27.38 16.61
N THR A 73 21.79 -26.27 16.15
CA THR A 73 22.46 -25.24 15.34
C THR A 73 21.98 -23.85 15.75
N ALA A 74 22.87 -22.86 15.64
CA ALA A 74 22.55 -21.45 15.80
C ALA A 74 22.26 -20.74 14.46
N GLU A 75 22.44 -21.43 13.32
CA GLU A 75 22.07 -20.89 12.01
C GLU A 75 20.56 -20.89 11.83
N VAL A 76 20.03 -19.72 11.49
CA VAL A 76 18.59 -19.57 11.24
C VAL A 76 18.22 -20.21 9.90
N PRO A 77 17.31 -21.21 9.88
CA PRO A 77 16.90 -21.92 8.68
C PRO A 77 16.05 -21.02 7.76
N ASP A 78 16.03 -21.33 6.46
CA ASP A 78 15.26 -20.58 5.46
C ASP A 78 13.78 -20.99 5.42
N VAL A 79 13.12 -20.84 6.56
CA VAL A 79 11.68 -21.09 6.76
C VAL A 79 10.88 -19.79 6.73
N PRO A 80 9.54 -19.85 6.53
CA PRO A 80 8.67 -18.68 6.69
C PRO A 80 8.91 -17.94 8.00
N PHE A 81 8.95 -16.61 7.93
CA PHE A 81 9.25 -15.73 9.07
C PHE A 81 8.35 -16.01 10.28
N GLN A 82 7.07 -16.29 10.05
CA GLN A 82 6.08 -16.59 11.08
C GLN A 82 6.43 -17.84 11.90
N MET A 83 7.15 -18.81 11.33
CA MET A 83 7.62 -19.97 12.08
C MET A 83 8.73 -19.58 13.07
N LEU A 84 9.50 -18.53 12.77
CA LEU A 84 10.61 -18.07 13.59
C LEU A 84 10.16 -17.13 14.72
N THR A 85 9.11 -16.33 14.48
CA THR A 85 8.72 -15.24 15.39
C THR A 85 8.25 -15.68 16.77
N ASP A 86 7.78 -16.92 16.91
CA ASP A 86 7.26 -17.47 18.17
C ASP A 86 8.35 -18.14 19.02
N LEU A 87 9.58 -18.23 18.50
CA LEU A 87 10.72 -18.82 19.21
C LEU A 87 11.45 -17.78 20.08
N PRO A 88 12.05 -18.22 21.20
CA PRO A 88 12.92 -17.37 22.02
C PRO A 88 14.29 -17.19 21.34
N LEU A 89 14.33 -16.34 20.31
CA LEU A 89 15.53 -16.08 19.51
C LEU A 89 16.45 -15.04 20.18
N THR A 90 17.76 -15.22 19.99
CA THR A 90 18.81 -14.27 20.37
C THR A 90 18.87 -13.06 19.43
N ALA A 91 19.51 -11.98 19.86
CA ALA A 91 19.72 -10.79 19.02
C ALA A 91 20.49 -11.13 17.73
N GLU A 92 21.49 -12.03 17.81
CA GLU A 92 22.27 -12.52 16.69
C GLU A 92 21.40 -13.29 15.68
N GLN A 93 20.49 -14.13 16.16
CA GLN A 93 19.54 -14.86 15.30
C GLN A 93 18.55 -13.90 14.63
N TRP A 94 18.02 -12.91 15.36
CA TRP A 94 17.22 -11.84 14.75
C TRP A 94 18.01 -11.03 13.72
N GLY A 95 19.30 -10.81 13.96
CA GLY A 95 20.24 -10.23 13.00
C GLY A 95 20.39 -11.08 11.74
N GLN A 96 20.52 -12.41 11.86
CA GLN A 96 20.55 -13.32 10.71
C GLN A 96 19.26 -13.24 9.89
N ILE A 97 18.10 -13.15 10.56
CA ILE A 97 16.80 -12.98 9.90
C ILE A 97 16.76 -11.66 9.12
N ALA A 98 17.12 -10.55 9.77
CA ALA A 98 17.17 -9.24 9.12
C ALA A 98 18.11 -9.25 7.91
N ARG A 99 19.28 -9.88 8.03
CA ARG A 99 20.28 -9.96 6.95
C ARG A 99 19.76 -10.65 5.70
N LYS A 100 18.98 -11.73 5.86
CA LYS A 100 18.36 -12.50 4.76
C LYS A 100 17.00 -11.93 4.32
N GLY A 101 16.46 -10.95 5.04
CA GLY A 101 15.11 -10.44 4.84
C GLY A 101 14.88 -9.77 3.48
N SER A 102 13.69 -9.98 2.92
CA SER A 102 13.24 -9.23 1.76
C SER A 102 12.98 -7.76 2.13
N TRP A 103 12.98 -6.87 1.14
CA TRP A 103 12.75 -5.44 1.35
C TRP A 103 11.43 -5.17 2.08
N GLN A 104 10.34 -5.83 1.67
CA GLN A 104 9.02 -5.67 2.30
C GLN A 104 8.99 -6.22 3.73
N MET A 105 9.64 -7.38 3.97
CA MET A 105 9.73 -7.95 5.32
C MET A 105 10.49 -7.02 6.26
N LEU A 106 11.62 -6.45 5.81
CA LEU A 106 12.40 -5.50 6.59
C LEU A 106 11.58 -4.26 6.93
N ARG A 107 10.96 -3.61 5.92
CA ARG A 107 10.12 -2.42 6.11
C ARG A 107 9.00 -2.66 7.12
N GLN A 108 8.30 -3.78 7.03
CA GLN A 108 7.15 -4.09 7.90
C GLN A 108 7.56 -4.42 9.34
N ASN A 109 8.80 -4.87 9.57
CA ASN A 109 9.22 -5.43 10.85
C ASN A 109 10.32 -4.62 11.56
N LEU A 110 10.63 -3.39 11.14
CA LEU A 110 11.66 -2.55 11.76
C LEU A 110 11.49 -2.45 13.29
N ASN A 111 10.28 -2.17 13.78
CA ASN A 111 10.02 -2.10 15.22
C ASN A 111 10.21 -3.45 15.94
N THR A 112 9.95 -4.57 15.25
CA THR A 112 10.17 -5.90 15.82
C THR A 112 11.66 -6.21 15.89
N PHE A 113 12.42 -5.95 14.83
CA PHE A 113 13.87 -6.14 14.83
C PHE A 113 14.56 -5.29 15.89
N ASP A 114 14.13 -4.03 16.04
CA ASP A 114 14.65 -3.13 17.07
C ASP A 114 14.34 -3.66 18.48
N ARG A 115 13.08 -3.99 18.77
CA ARG A 115 12.65 -4.53 20.08
C ARG A 115 13.38 -5.81 20.46
N GLN A 116 13.74 -6.63 19.48
CA GLN A 116 14.44 -7.90 19.67
C GLN A 116 15.98 -7.75 19.67
N GLY A 117 16.50 -6.52 19.61
CA GLY A 117 17.94 -6.24 19.70
C GLY A 117 18.72 -6.53 18.42
N ALA A 118 18.06 -6.83 17.30
CA ALA A 118 18.73 -7.16 16.03
C ALA A 118 19.65 -6.03 15.55
N PHE A 119 19.25 -4.77 15.78
CA PHE A 119 20.02 -3.59 15.39
C PHE A 119 21.14 -3.22 16.39
N ALA A 120 21.21 -3.89 17.55
CA ALA A 120 22.37 -3.80 18.43
C ALA A 120 23.53 -4.69 17.96
N VAL A 121 23.27 -5.64 17.05
CA VAL A 121 24.32 -6.44 16.40
C VAL A 121 25.14 -5.53 15.47
N PRO A 122 26.49 -5.49 15.61
CA PRO A 122 27.34 -4.61 14.82
C PRO A 122 27.09 -4.72 13.30
N GLY A 123 26.90 -3.58 12.64
CA GLY A 123 26.70 -3.49 11.19
C GLY A 123 25.29 -3.86 10.70
N MET A 124 24.38 -4.29 11.58
CA MET A 124 23.06 -4.75 11.14
C MET A 124 22.13 -3.60 10.72
N ALA A 125 22.15 -2.49 11.46
CA ALA A 125 21.37 -1.31 11.10
C ALA A 125 21.86 -0.72 9.76
N GLU A 126 23.17 -0.69 9.54
CA GLU A 126 23.81 -0.24 8.31
C GLU A 126 23.45 -1.13 7.12
N HIS A 127 23.49 -2.45 7.31
CA HIS A 127 23.07 -3.41 6.29
C HIS A 127 21.60 -3.21 5.90
N VAL A 128 20.71 -3.12 6.88
CA VAL A 128 19.26 -2.93 6.60
C VAL A 128 19.01 -1.56 5.97
N ALA A 129 19.68 -0.50 6.44
CA ALA A 129 19.59 0.82 5.83
C ALA A 129 20.05 0.83 4.37
N ALA A 130 21.14 0.12 4.05
CA ALA A 130 21.63 -0.03 2.69
C ALA A 130 20.62 -0.78 1.80
N VAL A 131 20.00 -1.85 2.32
CA VAL A 131 18.95 -2.59 1.61
C VAL A 131 17.72 -1.72 1.36
N LEU A 132 17.30 -0.91 2.33
CA LEU A 132 16.11 -0.08 2.21
C LEU A 132 16.27 1.04 1.18
N ARG A 133 17.46 1.63 1.07
CA ARG A 133 17.78 2.71 0.12
C ARG A 133 18.28 2.23 -1.25
N ASP A 134 18.38 0.92 -1.47
CA ASP A 134 18.82 0.35 -2.75
C ASP A 134 17.76 0.60 -3.86
N PRO A 135 18.07 1.40 -4.90
CA PRO A 135 17.10 1.73 -5.95
C PRO A 135 16.56 0.51 -6.69
N ALA A 136 17.40 -0.52 -6.91
CA ALA A 136 16.98 -1.73 -7.61
C ALA A 136 15.96 -2.52 -6.78
N ARG A 137 16.17 -2.58 -5.46
CA ARG A 137 15.25 -3.25 -4.53
C ARG A 137 13.96 -2.47 -4.33
N VAL A 138 14.02 -1.15 -4.21
CA VAL A 138 12.82 -0.28 -4.13
C VAL A 138 11.95 -0.46 -5.37
N LYS A 139 12.57 -0.45 -6.56
CA LYS A 139 11.86 -0.68 -7.83
C LYS A 139 11.30 -2.10 -7.93
N ALA A 140 12.09 -3.13 -7.59
CA ALA A 140 11.65 -4.51 -7.64
C ALA A 140 10.51 -4.80 -6.64
N ALA A 141 10.54 -4.17 -5.46
CA ALA A 141 9.50 -4.28 -4.46
C ALA A 141 8.20 -3.54 -4.85
N ARG A 142 8.24 -2.73 -5.93
CA ARG A 142 7.14 -1.86 -6.39
C ARG A 142 6.50 -1.09 -5.24
N VAL A 143 7.33 -0.65 -4.29
CA VAL A 143 6.83 0.11 -3.16
C VAL A 143 6.40 1.48 -3.64
N LEU A 144 5.27 1.92 -3.10
CA LEU A 144 4.66 3.19 -3.44
C LEU A 144 4.63 4.08 -2.18
N PRO A 145 4.51 5.41 -2.36
CA PRO A 145 4.75 6.37 -1.29
C PRO A 145 3.92 6.14 -0.02
N TYR A 146 2.69 5.63 -0.13
CA TYR A 146 1.82 5.47 1.04
C TYR A 146 2.35 4.43 2.02
N GLN A 147 2.79 3.27 1.52
CA GLN A 147 3.39 2.22 2.35
C GLN A 147 4.59 2.74 3.15
N LEU A 148 5.42 3.59 2.55
CA LEU A 148 6.58 4.19 3.21
C LEU A 148 6.17 5.26 4.24
N MET A 149 5.18 6.09 3.93
CA MET A 149 4.67 7.08 4.87
C MET A 149 4.05 6.41 6.10
N ALA A 150 3.25 5.36 5.88
CA ALA A 150 2.68 4.55 6.96
C ALA A 150 3.78 3.93 7.82
N THR A 151 4.84 3.39 7.21
CA THR A 151 6.01 2.90 7.94
C THR A 151 6.69 4.01 8.73
N LEU A 152 7.00 5.16 8.13
CA LEU A 152 7.66 6.28 8.82
C LEU A 152 6.87 6.79 10.03
N LYS A 153 5.53 6.77 9.96
CA LYS A 153 4.64 7.11 11.08
C LYS A 153 4.57 6.02 12.15
N ALA A 154 4.71 4.76 11.77
CA ALA A 154 4.65 3.62 12.68
C ALA A 154 6.00 3.31 13.35
N VAL A 155 7.13 3.65 12.71
CA VAL A 155 8.49 3.43 13.24
C VAL A 155 8.65 4.21 14.53
N SER A 156 9.03 3.51 15.60
CA SER A 156 9.19 4.11 16.93
C SER A 156 10.34 5.13 16.95
N ALA A 157 10.31 6.04 17.91
CA ALA A 157 11.40 7.01 18.09
C ALA A 157 12.73 6.37 18.53
N GLY A 158 12.69 5.16 19.09
CA GLY A 158 13.87 4.42 19.55
C GLY A 158 14.63 3.69 18.44
N VAL A 159 14.00 3.44 17.29
CA VAL A 159 14.66 2.79 16.15
C VAL A 159 15.81 3.66 15.66
N ASN A 160 16.94 3.01 15.33
CA ASN A 160 18.14 3.67 14.83
C ASN A 160 17.81 4.72 13.74
N PRO A 161 18.21 6.00 13.91
CA PRO A 161 17.91 7.08 12.97
C PRO A 161 18.31 6.80 11.52
N LEU A 162 19.39 6.03 11.31
CA LEU A 162 19.86 5.63 9.98
C LEU A 162 18.78 4.91 9.15
N LEU A 163 17.91 4.14 9.82
CA LEU A 163 16.81 3.41 9.19
C LEU A 163 15.68 4.36 8.79
N ARG A 164 15.42 5.38 9.60
CA ARG A 164 14.45 6.43 9.25
C ARG A 164 14.93 7.22 8.03
N ASP A 165 16.20 7.59 8.01
CA ASP A 165 16.81 8.27 6.85
C ASP A 165 16.76 7.38 5.60
N ALA A 166 17.04 6.08 5.72
CA ALA A 166 16.92 5.15 4.61
C ALA A 166 15.48 5.04 4.06
N LEU A 167 14.46 5.17 4.92
CA LEU A 167 13.06 5.23 4.49
C LEU A 167 12.72 6.55 3.79
N HIS A 168 13.35 7.66 4.19
CA HIS A 168 13.25 8.93 3.46
C HIS A 168 13.87 8.82 2.06
N ASP A 169 15.06 8.23 1.94
CA ASP A 169 15.69 7.95 0.65
C ASP A 169 14.80 7.05 -0.22
N ALA A 170 14.26 5.96 0.37
CA ALA A 170 13.35 5.05 -0.30
C ALA A 170 12.06 5.75 -0.76
N MET A 171 11.57 6.74 -0.02
CA MET A 171 10.39 7.53 -0.39
C MET A 171 10.63 8.29 -1.69
N GLU A 172 11.75 9.00 -1.78
CA GLU A 172 12.08 9.77 -2.97
C GLU A 172 12.32 8.86 -4.20
N LEU A 173 12.88 7.67 -3.98
CA LEU A 173 13.01 6.65 -5.03
C LEU A 173 11.66 6.07 -5.45
N ALA A 174 10.75 5.81 -4.51
CA ALA A 174 9.44 5.22 -4.77
C ALA A 174 8.53 6.13 -5.61
N VAL A 175 8.76 7.44 -5.60
CA VAL A 175 7.99 8.38 -6.42
C VAL A 175 8.26 8.19 -7.91
N SER A 176 9.40 7.60 -8.29
CA SER A 176 9.63 7.18 -9.69
C SER A 176 8.68 6.08 -10.17
N ASN A 177 7.99 5.39 -9.26
CA ASN A 177 6.93 4.43 -9.58
C ASN A 177 5.57 5.10 -9.77
N VAL A 178 5.43 6.39 -9.46
CA VAL A 178 4.18 7.14 -9.67
C VAL A 178 4.07 7.49 -11.15
N PRO A 179 2.97 7.14 -11.83
CA PRO A 179 2.81 7.39 -13.25
C PRO A 179 2.74 8.88 -13.56
N VAL A 180 3.40 9.27 -14.66
CA VAL A 180 3.22 10.60 -15.25
C VAL A 180 1.85 10.64 -15.90
N LEU A 181 1.06 11.65 -15.56
CA LEU A 181 -0.31 11.82 -16.03
C LEU A 181 -0.30 12.72 -17.26
N GLN A 182 -0.99 12.30 -18.32
CA GLN A 182 -0.98 13.04 -19.58
C GLN A 182 -1.90 14.28 -19.50
N GLY A 183 -1.49 15.35 -20.18
CA GLY A 183 -2.27 16.59 -20.28
C GLY A 183 -2.08 17.54 -19.10
N ALA A 184 -2.92 18.57 -19.04
CA ALA A 184 -2.95 19.51 -17.93
C ALA A 184 -3.66 18.86 -16.72
N VAL A 185 -3.00 18.82 -15.57
CA VAL A 185 -3.50 18.15 -14.36
C VAL A 185 -3.78 19.18 -13.26
N ALA A 186 -4.92 19.03 -12.59
CA ALA A 186 -5.20 19.67 -11.31
C ALA A 186 -5.47 18.63 -10.23
N VAL A 187 -4.81 18.75 -9.07
CA VAL A 187 -5.07 17.93 -7.89
C VAL A 187 -5.66 18.81 -6.81
N CYS A 188 -6.77 18.37 -6.24
CA CYS A 188 -7.57 19.08 -5.26
C CYS A 188 -7.60 18.27 -3.97
N PRO A 189 -6.57 18.39 -3.09
CA PRO A 189 -6.60 17.75 -1.79
C PRO A 189 -7.55 18.50 -0.85
N ASP A 190 -8.48 17.77 -0.27
CA ASP A 190 -9.30 18.26 0.83
C ASP A 190 -8.42 18.46 2.06
N VAL A 191 -8.51 19.64 2.68
CA VAL A 191 -7.80 20.00 3.92
C VAL A 191 -8.79 20.43 5.01
N SER A 192 -10.07 20.08 4.87
CA SER A 192 -11.10 20.37 5.86
C SER A 192 -10.89 19.65 7.20
N GLY A 193 -11.68 20.03 8.21
CA GLY A 193 -11.56 19.46 9.55
C GLY A 193 -11.73 17.93 9.59
N SER A 194 -12.62 17.37 8.78
CA SER A 194 -12.88 15.91 8.75
C SER A 194 -11.63 15.12 8.37
N MET A 195 -10.80 15.67 7.47
CA MET A 195 -9.57 15.06 6.99
C MET A 195 -8.53 14.76 8.09
N SER A 196 -8.70 15.31 9.30
CA SER A 196 -7.90 14.95 10.47
C SER A 196 -8.16 13.52 10.98
N SER A 197 -9.23 12.88 10.51
CA SER A 197 -9.63 11.53 10.89
C SER A 197 -8.63 10.45 10.43
N PRO A 198 -8.44 9.36 11.20
CA PRO A 198 -7.62 8.22 10.79
C PRO A 198 -8.10 7.58 9.49
N VAL A 199 -7.22 7.19 8.57
CA VAL A 199 -7.56 6.54 7.28
C VAL A 199 -8.44 5.29 7.45
N THR A 200 -8.32 4.58 8.57
CA THR A 200 -9.13 3.38 8.87
C THR A 200 -10.54 3.72 9.39
N GLY A 201 -10.91 5.00 9.43
CA GLY A 201 -12.08 5.49 10.14
C GLY A 201 -12.05 5.19 11.64
N MET A 202 -13.20 5.46 12.28
CA MET A 202 -13.44 5.09 13.68
C MET A 202 -13.81 3.61 13.77
N ARG A 203 -12.91 2.78 14.28
CA ARG A 203 -13.14 1.34 14.49
C ARG A 203 -12.93 0.94 15.95
N LYS A 204 -13.56 -0.15 16.39
CA LYS A 204 -13.44 -0.68 17.77
C LYS A 204 -12.02 -1.19 18.13
N GLY A 205 -11.11 -1.30 17.16
CA GLY A 205 -9.70 -1.68 17.34
C GLY A 205 -8.73 -0.50 17.13
N ALA A 206 -7.43 -0.78 17.08
CA ALA A 206 -6.41 0.26 16.88
C ALA A 206 -6.63 1.04 15.59
N THR A 207 -6.73 2.36 15.64
CA THR A 207 -6.81 3.23 14.45
C THR A 207 -5.43 3.41 13.81
N SER A 208 -5.39 3.68 12.51
CA SER A 208 -4.12 4.04 11.85
C SER A 208 -3.60 5.38 12.38
N ALA A 209 -2.28 5.49 12.57
CA ALA A 209 -1.63 6.78 12.84
C ALA A 209 -1.62 7.70 11.60
N VAL A 210 -1.92 7.16 10.42
CA VAL A 210 -2.09 7.92 9.19
C VAL A 210 -3.51 8.52 9.16
N ARG A 211 -3.61 9.82 8.94
CA ARG A 211 -4.86 10.56 8.77
C ARG A 211 -5.18 10.76 7.30
N CYS A 212 -6.44 11.04 6.96
CA CYS A 212 -6.85 11.29 5.58
C CYS A 212 -6.12 12.49 4.96
N ILE A 213 -5.87 13.55 5.73
CA ILE A 213 -5.10 14.71 5.26
C ILE A 213 -3.67 14.34 4.89
N ASP A 214 -3.06 13.36 5.59
CA ASP A 214 -1.72 12.89 5.26
C ASP A 214 -1.71 12.18 3.90
N VAL A 215 -2.77 11.42 3.60
CA VAL A 215 -2.95 10.75 2.31
C VAL A 215 -3.20 11.75 1.19
N ALA A 216 -4.14 12.68 1.35
CA ALA A 216 -4.43 13.71 0.35
C ALA A 216 -3.19 14.56 0.04
N ALA A 217 -2.43 14.92 1.07
CA ALA A 217 -1.18 15.63 0.94
C ALA A 217 -0.10 14.82 0.21
N LEU A 218 0.04 13.54 0.55
CA LEU A 218 1.01 12.65 -0.09
C LEU A 218 0.71 12.44 -1.57
N VAL A 219 -0.55 12.14 -1.92
CA VAL A 219 -0.98 11.98 -3.32
C VAL A 219 -0.70 13.25 -4.12
N SER A 220 -1.04 14.41 -3.57
CA SER A 220 -0.81 15.69 -4.23
C SER A 220 0.68 15.99 -4.44
N ALA A 221 1.52 15.74 -3.44
CA ALA A 221 2.96 15.93 -3.54
C ALA A 221 3.60 14.95 -4.54
N ALA A 222 3.15 13.69 -4.56
CA ALA A 222 3.60 12.68 -5.51
C ALA A 222 3.21 13.03 -6.96
N VAL A 223 1.97 13.46 -7.19
CA VAL A 223 1.51 13.89 -8.52
C VAL A 223 2.27 15.14 -8.97
N LEU A 224 2.49 16.12 -8.10
CA LEU A 224 3.26 17.33 -8.41
C LEU A 224 4.72 17.00 -8.77
N ARG A 225 5.34 16.03 -8.08
CA ARG A 225 6.69 15.56 -8.42
C ARG A 225 6.74 14.95 -9.82
N ALA A 226 5.80 14.06 -10.14
CA ALA A 226 5.72 13.40 -11.44
C ALA A 226 5.27 14.34 -12.57
N ASN A 227 4.51 15.39 -12.24
CA ASN A 227 3.93 16.34 -13.16
C ASN A 227 4.22 17.78 -12.67
N PRO A 228 5.42 18.33 -12.93
CA PRO A 228 5.84 19.62 -12.35
C PRO A 228 4.98 20.83 -12.72
N ALA A 229 4.15 20.72 -13.76
CA ALA A 229 3.20 21.75 -14.19
C ALA A 229 1.78 21.57 -13.60
N ALA A 230 1.56 20.54 -12.77
CA ALA A 230 0.26 20.29 -12.17
C ALA A 230 -0.14 21.42 -11.21
N LEU A 231 -1.42 21.79 -11.23
CA LEU A 231 -2.00 22.72 -10.26
C LEU A 231 -2.40 21.94 -9.00
N VAL A 232 -1.91 22.36 -7.84
CA VAL A 232 -2.36 21.82 -6.55
C VAL A 232 -3.26 22.86 -5.87
N LEU A 233 -4.54 22.52 -5.71
CA LEU A 233 -5.59 23.39 -5.20
C LEU A 233 -6.15 22.82 -3.89
N PRO A 234 -5.41 22.93 -2.76
CA PRO A 234 -5.93 22.47 -1.48
C PRO A 234 -7.17 23.27 -1.11
N PHE A 235 -8.20 22.62 -0.57
CA PHE A 235 -9.48 23.27 -0.32
C PHE A 235 -10.14 22.88 0.99
N GLU A 236 -10.93 23.81 1.52
CA GLU A 236 -11.90 23.62 2.60
C GLU A 236 -13.25 24.16 2.10
N VAL A 237 -13.85 25.18 2.71
CA VAL A 237 -14.92 26.00 2.12
C VAL A 237 -14.44 26.77 0.88
N THR A 238 -13.16 27.15 0.84
CA THR A 238 -12.50 27.85 -0.28
C THR A 238 -11.16 27.20 -0.66
N VAL A 239 -10.61 27.56 -1.83
CA VAL A 239 -9.24 27.16 -2.20
C VAL A 239 -8.25 27.94 -1.34
N ARG A 240 -7.35 27.20 -0.68
CA ARG A 240 -6.30 27.74 0.18
C ARG A 240 -5.03 27.98 -0.61
N ALA A 241 -4.37 29.10 -0.35
CA ALA A 241 -3.05 29.36 -0.90
C ALA A 241 -2.02 28.42 -0.25
N CYS A 242 -1.20 27.76 -1.06
CA CYS A 242 -0.09 26.95 -0.62
C CYS A 242 1.03 27.05 -1.66
N VAL A 243 2.25 27.36 -1.21
CA VAL A 243 3.42 27.39 -2.10
C VAL A 243 4.13 26.06 -1.99
N LEU A 244 4.12 25.32 -3.09
CA LEU A 244 4.78 24.02 -3.23
C LEU A 244 5.82 24.12 -4.34
N GLU A 245 6.99 23.55 -4.11
CA GLU A 245 8.03 23.46 -5.11
C GLU A 245 8.08 22.01 -5.62
N PRO A 246 7.91 21.74 -6.92
CA PRO A 246 7.98 20.39 -7.47
C PRO A 246 9.31 19.67 -7.18
N ARG A 247 10.37 20.45 -6.86
CA ARG A 247 11.71 19.95 -6.52
C ARG A 247 11.91 19.63 -5.04
N ASP A 248 11.07 20.15 -4.13
CA ASP A 248 11.10 19.78 -2.71
C ASP A 248 10.79 18.30 -2.51
N THR A 249 11.25 17.72 -1.40
CA THR A 249 10.95 16.31 -1.07
C THR A 249 9.44 16.10 -0.97
N VAL A 250 8.98 14.89 -1.30
CA VAL A 250 7.55 14.57 -1.27
C VAL A 250 6.98 14.75 0.14
N LEU A 251 7.75 14.37 1.16
CA LEU A 251 7.34 14.54 2.56
C LEU A 251 7.34 16.01 3.01
N THR A 252 8.23 16.85 2.48
CA THR A 252 8.21 18.30 2.75
C THR A 252 6.94 18.93 2.19
N ASN A 253 6.60 18.67 0.93
CA ASN A 253 5.38 19.21 0.33
C ASN A 253 4.11 18.63 0.98
N ALA A 254 4.11 17.33 1.31
CA ALA A 254 3.01 16.72 2.02
C ALA A 254 2.82 17.33 3.42
N ALA A 255 3.90 17.62 4.15
CA ALA A 255 3.82 18.29 5.44
C ALA A 255 3.24 19.72 5.34
N LYS A 256 3.64 20.50 4.31
CA LYS A 256 3.08 21.83 4.05
C LYS A 256 1.56 21.78 3.80
N LEU A 257 1.12 20.83 2.98
CA LEU A 257 -0.30 20.61 2.68
C LEU A 257 -1.08 20.17 3.92
N ALA A 258 -0.57 19.20 4.67
CA ALA A 258 -1.22 18.69 5.87
C ALA A 258 -1.30 19.73 7.01
N ALA A 259 -0.42 20.74 7.00
CA ALA A 259 -0.44 21.83 7.97
C ALA A 259 -1.53 22.89 7.69
N LEU A 260 -2.12 22.92 6.49
CA LEU A 260 -3.18 23.88 6.15
C LEU A 260 -4.51 23.64 6.88
N GLY A 261 -4.66 22.43 7.45
CA GLY A 261 -5.93 21.81 7.80
C GLY A 261 -6.90 22.63 8.65
N GLY A 262 -8.18 22.24 8.63
CA GLY A 262 -9.26 22.80 9.43
C GLY A 262 -10.38 23.43 8.60
N GLY A 263 -11.47 23.83 9.27
CA GLY A 263 -12.63 24.46 8.63
C GLY A 263 -13.69 23.48 8.11
N GLY A 264 -14.67 24.02 7.38
CA GLY A 264 -15.73 23.25 6.71
C GLY A 264 -15.26 22.67 5.37
N THR A 265 -16.17 22.04 4.63
CA THR A 265 -15.84 21.36 3.37
C THR A 265 -16.76 21.84 2.26
N ASN A 266 -16.19 22.24 1.12
CA ASN A 266 -16.92 22.60 -0.10
C ASN A 266 -16.20 22.05 -1.33
N CYS A 267 -16.60 20.86 -1.77
CA CYS A 267 -16.02 20.19 -2.94
C CYS A 267 -16.23 20.94 -4.27
N SER A 268 -17.11 21.94 -4.32
CA SER A 268 -17.26 22.79 -5.52
C SER A 268 -16.18 23.85 -5.65
N ALA A 269 -15.47 24.20 -4.56
CA ALA A 269 -14.56 25.34 -4.53
C ALA A 269 -13.40 25.25 -5.54
N PRO A 270 -12.71 24.10 -5.72
CA PRO A 270 -11.63 24.01 -6.72
C PRO A 270 -12.12 24.16 -8.16
N LEU A 271 -13.28 23.58 -8.49
CA LEU A 271 -13.86 23.69 -9.83
C LEU A 271 -14.36 25.11 -10.11
N ALA A 272 -14.99 25.77 -9.13
CA ALA A 272 -15.37 27.17 -9.21
C ALA A 272 -14.13 28.07 -9.43
N TRP A 273 -13.03 27.78 -8.74
CA TRP A 273 -11.75 28.48 -8.90
C TRP A 273 -11.19 28.31 -10.32
N LEU A 274 -11.16 27.08 -10.85
CA LEU A 274 -10.73 26.79 -12.22
C LEU A 274 -11.63 27.48 -13.26
N ASN A 275 -12.93 27.51 -13.02
CA ASN A 275 -13.89 28.20 -13.87
C ASN A 275 -13.65 29.71 -13.90
N ALA A 276 -13.48 30.34 -12.74
CA ALA A 276 -13.16 31.76 -12.60
C ALA A 276 -11.81 32.12 -13.24
N ALA A 277 -10.79 31.28 -13.04
CA ALA A 277 -9.45 31.45 -13.62
C ALA A 277 -9.40 31.16 -15.14
N LYS A 278 -10.49 30.66 -15.73
CA LYS A 278 -10.56 30.20 -17.12
C LYS A 278 -9.56 29.10 -17.45
N THR A 279 -9.19 28.31 -16.46
CA THR A 279 -8.33 27.12 -16.61
C THR A 279 -9.21 25.89 -16.76
N ALA A 280 -8.94 25.05 -17.76
CA ALA A 280 -9.68 23.82 -18.01
C ALA A 280 -8.72 22.63 -18.19
N PRO A 281 -8.22 22.04 -17.08
CA PRO A 281 -7.31 20.89 -17.12
C PRO A 281 -7.94 19.69 -17.85
N ASP A 282 -7.09 18.81 -18.38
CA ASP A 282 -7.51 17.54 -18.98
C ASP A 282 -7.86 16.50 -17.90
N LEU A 283 -7.25 16.59 -16.71
CA LEU A 283 -7.53 15.73 -15.57
C LEU A 283 -7.66 16.53 -14.28
N VAL A 284 -8.73 16.32 -13.54
CA VAL A 284 -8.95 16.87 -12.20
C VAL A 284 -9.07 15.72 -11.20
N VAL A 285 -8.25 15.70 -10.16
CA VAL A 285 -8.22 14.64 -9.14
C VAL A 285 -8.58 15.24 -7.78
N PHE A 286 -9.72 14.84 -7.22
CA PHE A 286 -10.11 15.14 -5.85
C PHE A 286 -9.65 14.03 -4.89
N VAL A 287 -9.14 14.42 -3.73
CA VAL A 287 -8.78 13.48 -2.65
C VAL A 287 -9.43 13.97 -1.35
N SER A 288 -10.42 13.25 -0.84
CA SER A 288 -11.21 13.62 0.36
C SER A 288 -11.54 12.38 1.20
N ASP A 289 -12.02 12.58 2.44
CA ASP A 289 -12.21 11.51 3.41
C ASP A 289 -13.59 10.88 3.42
N ASN A 290 -14.65 11.61 3.07
CA ASN A 290 -16.02 11.11 2.83
C ASN A 290 -17.03 12.27 2.70
N GLN A 291 -17.12 12.99 1.57
CA GLN A 291 -18.18 14.02 1.39
C GLN A 291 -18.67 14.25 -0.07
N SER A 292 -20.00 14.08 -0.22
CA SER A 292 -20.97 14.82 -1.07
C SER A 292 -20.81 14.98 -2.59
N TRP A 293 -19.99 14.20 -3.31
CA TRP A 293 -20.24 14.04 -4.76
C TRP A 293 -21.31 12.97 -5.05
N VAL A 294 -21.74 12.22 -4.04
CA VAL A 294 -22.57 10.99 -4.15
C VAL A 294 -24.07 11.20 -3.89
N ASP A 295 -24.52 12.43 -3.55
CA ASP A 295 -25.95 12.76 -3.42
C ASP A 295 -26.67 12.90 -4.78
N ALA A 296 -26.30 12.08 -5.77
CA ALA A 296 -27.05 11.91 -7.02
C ALA A 296 -28.30 11.02 -6.85
N ASN A 297 -28.47 10.37 -5.69
CA ASN A 297 -29.53 9.38 -5.44
C ASN A 297 -30.89 9.96 -5.01
N HIS A 298 -31.04 11.28 -4.85
CA HIS A 298 -32.33 11.90 -4.61
C HIS A 298 -32.55 13.08 -5.56
N ALA A 299 -33.32 12.83 -6.62
CA ALA A 299 -34.12 13.79 -7.38
C ALA A 299 -33.61 15.26 -7.52
N ALA A 300 -33.23 15.62 -8.75
CA ALA A 300 -33.40 16.95 -9.34
C ALA A 300 -32.46 18.13 -8.96
N GLN A 301 -31.42 17.95 -8.15
CA GLN A 301 -30.37 18.98 -8.00
C GLN A 301 -28.96 18.39 -8.16
N ALA A 302 -28.25 18.82 -9.21
CA ALA A 302 -26.81 18.56 -9.32
C ALA A 302 -26.11 19.15 -8.10
N THR A 303 -25.27 18.36 -7.42
CA THR A 303 -24.39 18.88 -6.36
C THR A 303 -23.61 20.08 -6.91
N GLY A 304 -23.30 21.09 -6.08
CA GLY A 304 -22.57 22.28 -6.54
C GLY A 304 -21.28 21.93 -7.30
N MET A 305 -20.63 20.83 -6.91
CA MET A 305 -19.47 20.27 -7.61
C MET A 305 -19.79 19.85 -9.05
N MET A 306 -20.86 19.08 -9.27
CA MET A 306 -21.23 18.61 -10.61
C MET A 306 -21.73 19.76 -11.51
N ALA A 307 -22.34 20.80 -10.94
CA ALA A 307 -22.69 22.01 -11.68
C ALA A 307 -21.44 22.75 -12.17
N GLU A 308 -20.41 22.91 -11.33
CA GLU A 308 -19.14 23.50 -11.74
C GLU A 308 -18.33 22.59 -12.69
N TRP A 309 -18.43 21.26 -12.53
CA TRP A 309 -17.84 20.29 -13.45
C TRP A 309 -18.43 20.41 -14.85
N ALA A 310 -19.76 20.52 -14.98
CA ALA A 310 -20.41 20.70 -16.26
C ALA A 310 -19.96 21.98 -16.99
N LYS A 311 -19.77 23.08 -16.25
CA LYS A 311 -19.22 24.34 -16.81
C LYS A 311 -17.78 24.16 -17.31
N LEU A 312 -16.94 23.42 -16.58
CA LEU A 312 -15.57 23.13 -16.98
C LEU A 312 -15.57 22.24 -18.24
N LYS A 313 -16.37 21.17 -18.26
CA LYS A 313 -16.53 20.25 -19.40
C LYS A 313 -17.03 20.94 -20.67
N ALA A 314 -17.90 21.94 -20.56
CA ALA A 314 -18.34 22.73 -21.70
C ALA A 314 -17.17 23.46 -22.39
N ARG A 315 -16.09 23.78 -21.65
CA ARG A 315 -14.88 24.40 -22.20
C ARG A 315 -13.79 23.39 -22.58
N ASN A 316 -13.69 22.27 -21.87
CA ASN A 316 -12.83 21.15 -22.22
C ASN A 316 -13.65 19.84 -22.26
N PRO A 317 -14.20 19.46 -23.43
CA PRO A 317 -14.98 18.23 -23.57
C PRO A 317 -14.19 16.95 -23.27
N ARG A 318 -12.85 16.98 -23.31
CA ARG A 318 -11.99 15.83 -22.99
C ARG A 318 -11.62 15.73 -21.51
N ALA A 319 -11.99 16.72 -20.70
CA ALA A 319 -11.66 16.72 -19.28
C ALA A 319 -12.24 15.48 -18.58
N LYS A 320 -11.44 14.91 -17.67
CA LYS A 320 -11.77 13.77 -16.83
C LYS A 320 -11.68 14.15 -15.36
N LEU A 321 -12.58 13.59 -14.57
CA LEU A 321 -12.66 13.81 -13.12
C LEU A 321 -12.38 12.50 -12.39
N VAL A 322 -11.49 12.52 -11.41
CA VAL A 322 -11.29 11.41 -10.48
C VAL A 322 -11.62 11.88 -9.07
N CYS A 323 -12.46 11.14 -8.37
CA CYS A 323 -12.81 11.37 -6.97
C CYS A 323 -12.31 10.21 -6.13
N ILE A 324 -11.34 10.45 -5.24
CA ILE A 324 -10.82 9.48 -4.29
C ILE A 324 -11.48 9.73 -2.94
N ASP A 325 -12.23 8.74 -2.47
CA ASP A 325 -12.79 8.67 -1.14
C ASP A 325 -11.90 7.81 -0.24
N ILE A 326 -11.22 8.41 0.72
CA ILE A 326 -10.29 7.68 1.59
C ILE A 326 -11.02 6.75 2.56
N GLN A 327 -12.21 7.12 3.05
CA GLN A 327 -13.02 6.32 3.98
C GLN A 327 -14.41 6.03 3.38
N PRO A 328 -14.51 5.12 2.39
CA PRO A 328 -15.79 4.83 1.77
C PRO A 328 -16.76 4.21 2.79
N TYR A 329 -17.87 4.89 3.08
CA TYR A 329 -18.97 4.31 3.84
C TYR A 329 -19.86 3.48 2.91
N GLY A 330 -20.40 2.38 3.43
CA GLY A 330 -21.02 1.29 2.65
C GLY A 330 -22.14 1.67 1.67
N THR A 331 -22.27 0.80 0.65
CA THR A 331 -23.38 0.64 -0.34
C THR A 331 -23.73 1.80 -1.26
N THR A 332 -22.92 2.84 -1.38
CA THR A 332 -23.22 3.86 -2.39
C THR A 332 -22.49 3.51 -3.69
N GLN A 333 -23.21 2.87 -4.62
CA GLN A 333 -22.77 2.75 -6.00
C GLN A 333 -22.63 4.17 -6.55
N ALA A 334 -21.40 4.66 -6.65
CA ALA A 334 -21.14 5.92 -7.32
C ALA A 334 -21.59 5.76 -8.79
N GLN A 335 -22.39 6.69 -9.30
CA GLN A 335 -22.81 6.64 -10.70
C GLN A 335 -21.57 6.69 -11.59
N GLU A 336 -21.36 5.60 -12.34
CA GLU A 336 -20.31 5.54 -13.35
C GLU A 336 -20.70 6.47 -14.49
N ARG A 337 -19.88 7.50 -14.71
CA ARG A 337 -19.92 8.33 -15.92
C ARG A 337 -18.61 8.12 -16.65
N GLU A 338 -18.65 8.09 -17.97
CA GLU A 338 -17.45 7.95 -18.81
C GLU A 338 -16.37 8.99 -18.49
N ASP A 339 -16.77 10.19 -18.04
CA ASP A 339 -15.89 11.29 -17.68
C ASP A 339 -15.57 11.40 -16.18
N VAL A 340 -16.10 10.51 -15.32
CA VAL A 340 -15.91 10.54 -13.86
C VAL A 340 -15.57 9.15 -13.30
N LEU A 341 -14.38 9.01 -12.71
CA LEU A 341 -13.95 7.83 -11.97
C LEU A 341 -14.10 8.06 -10.46
N ASN A 342 -14.79 7.16 -9.78
CA ASN A 342 -14.90 7.17 -8.31
C ASN A 342 -14.08 6.01 -7.73
N ILE A 343 -13.17 6.31 -6.81
CA ILE A 343 -12.29 5.34 -6.16
C ILE A 343 -12.62 5.33 -4.68
N GLY A 344 -13.14 4.20 -4.19
CA GLY A 344 -13.40 3.98 -2.78
C GLY A 344 -12.23 3.33 -2.07
N GLY A 345 -11.81 3.93 -0.96
CA GLY A 345 -10.67 3.51 -0.16
C GLY A 345 -9.37 4.05 -0.71
N PHE A 346 -8.30 3.90 0.06
CA PHE A 346 -6.98 4.28 -0.38
C PHE A 346 -5.97 3.15 -0.28
N SER A 347 -5.37 2.85 -1.42
CA SER A 347 -4.18 2.02 -1.54
C SER A 347 -3.28 2.59 -2.63
N ASP A 348 -2.08 2.08 -2.72
CA ASP A 348 -1.12 2.50 -3.73
C ASP A 348 -1.55 2.18 -5.17
N VAL A 349 -2.46 1.22 -5.37
CA VAL A 349 -3.06 0.85 -6.69
C VAL A 349 -3.84 2.02 -7.32
N VAL A 350 -4.25 2.99 -6.50
CA VAL A 350 -5.01 4.17 -6.94
C VAL A 350 -4.24 4.98 -8.00
N PHE A 351 -2.91 5.05 -7.92
CA PHE A 351 -2.12 5.78 -8.92
C PHE A 351 -2.21 5.15 -10.32
N ASP A 352 -2.15 3.82 -10.40
CA ASP A 352 -2.27 3.10 -11.67
C ASP A 352 -3.68 3.25 -12.25
N GLN A 353 -4.70 3.24 -11.40
CA GLN A 353 -6.08 3.48 -11.80
C GLN A 353 -6.28 4.89 -12.37
N ILE A 354 -5.78 5.93 -11.70
CA ILE A 354 -5.82 7.30 -12.24
C ILE A 354 -5.17 7.36 -13.62
N ALA A 355 -4.01 6.72 -13.78
CA ALA A 355 -3.26 6.79 -15.02
C ALA A 355 -3.96 6.04 -16.18
N ALA A 356 -4.51 4.85 -15.93
CA ALA A 356 -5.28 4.11 -16.93
C ALA A 356 -6.56 4.87 -17.32
N PHE A 357 -7.27 5.45 -16.35
CA PHE A 357 -8.44 6.28 -16.62
C PHE A 357 -8.08 7.52 -17.44
N ALA A 358 -7.01 8.22 -17.10
CA ALA A 358 -6.53 9.38 -17.85
C ALA A 358 -6.26 9.03 -19.32
N ARG A 359 -5.64 7.87 -19.59
CA ARG A 359 -5.37 7.36 -20.94
C ARG A 359 -6.61 6.86 -21.70
N GLY A 360 -7.74 6.66 -21.01
CA GLY A 360 -8.96 6.12 -21.61
C GLY A 360 -8.90 4.61 -21.80
N GLU A 361 -8.10 3.91 -20.99
CA GLU A 361 -7.95 2.46 -21.03
C GLU A 361 -8.97 1.74 -20.12
N MET A 362 -9.80 2.50 -19.41
CA MET A 362 -10.89 1.98 -18.60
C MET A 362 -12.20 2.02 -19.38
N GLU A 363 -12.50 0.95 -20.12
CA GLU A 363 -13.85 0.63 -20.59
C GLU A 363 -14.64 -0.05 -19.46
N ALA A 364 -15.97 0.02 -19.49
CA ALA A 364 -16.86 -0.50 -18.42
C ALA A 364 -16.60 -1.98 -18.05
N ASP A 365 -16.11 -2.78 -19.00
CA ASP A 365 -15.79 -4.21 -18.80
C ASP A 365 -14.43 -4.46 -18.12
N HIS A 366 -13.62 -3.43 -17.86
CA HIS A 366 -12.27 -3.57 -17.32
C HIS A 366 -12.24 -3.87 -15.81
N TRP A 367 -13.35 -3.63 -15.10
CA TRP A 367 -13.47 -3.79 -13.65
C TRP A 367 -13.50 -5.24 -13.17
N VAL A 368 -14.12 -6.14 -13.95
CA VAL A 368 -14.21 -7.56 -13.58
C VAL A 368 -12.88 -8.27 -13.85
N GLY A 369 -12.15 -7.89 -14.90
CA GLY A 369 -10.91 -8.56 -15.31
C GLY A 369 -9.68 -8.28 -14.42
N GLN A 370 -9.55 -7.08 -13.83
CA GLN A 370 -8.35 -6.76 -13.03
C GLN A 370 -8.37 -7.36 -11.61
N ILE A 371 -9.55 -7.57 -11.03
CA ILE A 371 -9.69 -8.28 -9.75
C ILE A 371 -9.33 -9.77 -9.93
N GLU A 372 -9.65 -10.36 -11.09
CA GLU A 372 -9.27 -11.74 -11.44
C GLU A 372 -7.80 -11.89 -11.84
N ALA A 373 -7.14 -10.82 -12.30
CA ALA A 373 -5.74 -10.85 -12.74
C ALA A 373 -4.72 -10.65 -11.61
N THR A 374 -5.16 -10.41 -10.37
CA THR A 374 -4.27 -10.37 -9.22
C THR A 374 -4.02 -11.81 -8.74
N PRO A 375 -2.79 -12.36 -8.84
CA PRO A 375 -2.49 -13.66 -8.27
C PRO A 375 -2.70 -13.58 -6.76
N LEU A 376 -3.55 -14.46 -6.22
CA LEU A 376 -3.71 -14.67 -4.78
C LEU A 376 -2.39 -15.04 -4.11
#